data_AF-A0A3M1AMD8-F1
#
_entry.id   AF-A0A3M1AMD8-F1
#
_cell.length_a   1.000
_cell.length_b   1.000
_cell.length_c   1.000
_cell.angle_alpha   90.00
_cell.angle_beta   90.00
_cell.angle_gamma   90.00
#
_symmetry.space_group_name_H-M   'P 1'
#
loop_
_entity.id
_entity.type
_entity.pdbx_description
1 polymer ?
#
loop_
_entity_poly.entity_id
_entity_poly.type
_entity_poly.pdbx_seq_one_letter_code
_entity_poly.pdbx_strand_id
1 'polypeptide(L)' 'MSQKSPVVGGQAVIEGVMMRSPTAVAVACRKPDGKIVVKSEPYAPITRRIKVLN' A
#
# COMPACT_ATOMS: atom_id res chain seq x y z
N MET A 1 5.96 -14.75 -26.69
CA MET A 1 5.19 -13.48 -26.57
C MET A 1 5.03 -13.15 -25.09
N SER A 2 5.71 -12.11 -24.61
CA SER A 2 5.72 -11.76 -23.18
C SER A 2 4.53 -10.87 -22.85
N GLN A 3 3.50 -11.41 -22.20
CA GLN A 3 2.34 -10.67 -21.71
C GLN A 3 2.77 -9.71 -20.60
N LYS A 4 2.82 -8.40 -20.89
CA LYS A 4 3.02 -7.36 -19.89
C LYS A 4 1.65 -6.89 -19.41
N SER A 5 1.18 -7.46 -18.31
CA SER A 5 -0.08 -7.05 -17.68
C SER A 5 -0.05 -5.55 -17.37
N PRO A 6 -1.13 -4.81 -17.64
CA PRO A 6 -1.22 -3.41 -17.26
C PRO A 6 -1.15 -3.31 -15.73
N VAL A 7 -0.22 -2.50 -15.22
CA VAL A 7 -0.11 -2.19 -13.79
C VAL A 7 -1.23 -1.21 -13.47
N VAL A 8 -2.44 -1.73 -13.25
CA VAL A 8 -3.58 -0.91 -12.85
C VAL A 8 -3.40 -0.57 -11.38
N GLY A 9 -3.09 0.70 -11.10
CA GLY A 9 -2.82 1.21 -9.76
C GLY A 9 -4.09 1.38 -8.94
N GLY A 10 -4.10 0.76 -7.75
CA GLY A 10 -5.13 0.91 -6.74
C GLY A 10 -5.02 -0.23 -5.72
N GLN A 11 -4.83 0.07 -4.44
CA GLN A 11 -4.69 -0.95 -3.40
C GLN A 11 -6.04 -1.16 -2.72
N ALA A 12 -6.82 -2.13 -3.21
CA ALA A 12 -8.00 -2.61 -2.53
C ALA A 12 -7.63 -3.82 -1.66
N VAL A 13 -7.78 -3.69 -0.35
CA VAL A 13 -7.49 -4.77 0.59
C VAL A 13 -8.81 -5.41 1.01
N ILE A 14 -9.17 -6.54 0.38
CA ILE A 14 -10.44 -7.23 0.66
C ILE A 14 -10.35 -8.00 1.99
N GLU A 15 -9.17 -8.57 2.32
CA GLU A 15 -8.96 -9.51 3.44
C GLU A 15 -7.64 -9.23 4.21
N GLY A 16 -7.28 -7.96 4.37
CA GLY A 16 -6.00 -7.55 4.95
C GLY A 16 -6.06 -6.17 5.60
N VAL A 17 -4.97 -5.77 6.25
CA VAL A 17 -4.89 -4.52 7.01
C VAL A 17 -3.91 -3.57 6.34
N MET A 18 -4.34 -2.32 6.15
CA MET A 18 -3.46 -1.21 5.81
C MET A 18 -3.20 -0.36 7.06
N MET A 19 -1.93 -0.10 7.33
CA MET A 19 -1.48 0.79 8.40
C MET A 19 -0.77 1.99 7.77
N ARG A 20 -1.05 3.20 8.28
CA ARG A 20 -0.43 4.44 7.83
C ARG A 20 0.20 5.15 9.00
N SER A 21 1.47 5.52 8.86
CA SER A 21 2.20 6.38 9.78
C SER A 21 2.45 7.75 9.12
N PRO A 22 2.97 8.73 9.86
CA PRO A 22 3.36 10.02 9.29
C PRO A 22 4.44 9.94 8.19
N THR A 23 5.17 8.82 8.06
CA THR A 23 6.33 8.67 7.18
C THR A 23 6.33 7.39 6.33
N ALA A 24 5.37 6.49 6.52
CA ALA A 24 5.31 5.20 5.82
C ALA A 24 3.88 4.67 5.71
N VAL A 25 3.67 3.76 4.76
CA VAL A 25 2.47 2.93 4.66
C VAL A 25 2.91 1.48 4.66
N ALA A 26 2.16 0.63 5.36
CA ALA A 26 2.37 -0.80 5.37
C ALA A 26 1.04 -1.52 5.10
N VAL A 27 1.12 -2.63 4.36
CA VAL A 27 -0.03 -3.50 4.10
C VAL A 27 0.32 -4.93 4.41
N ALA A 28 -0.56 -5.59 5.16
CA ALA A 28 -0.47 -6.99 5.51
C ALA A 28 -1.65 -7.76 4.89
N CYS A 29 -1.35 -8.86 4.20
CA CYS A 29 -2.36 -9.75 3.60
C CYS A 29 -2.06 -11.21 3.95
N ARG A 30 -3.11 -12.02 4.16
CA ARG A 30 -3.00 -13.48 4.31
C ARG A 30 -3.03 -14.14 2.94
N LYS A 31 -2.04 -14.99 2.64
CA LYS A 31 -2.01 -15.85 1.46
C LYS A 31 -2.94 -17.06 1.62
N PRO A 32 -3.34 -17.73 0.53
CA PRO A 32 -4.09 -18.98 0.60
C PRO A 32 -3.38 -20.10 1.39
N ASP A 33 -2.05 -20.08 1.45
CA ASP A 33 -1.23 -21.03 2.23
C ASP A 33 -1.19 -20.71 3.74
N GLY A 34 -1.97 -19.73 4.19
CA GLY A 34 -2.05 -19.30 5.59
C GLY A 34 -0.93 -18.36 6.04
N LYS A 35 0.09 -18.09 5.21
CA LYS A 35 1.18 -17.17 5.58
C LYS A 35 0.72 -15.72 5.47
N ILE A 36 1.23 -14.87 6.34
CA ILE A 36 1.06 -13.42 6.24
C ILE A 36 2.23 -12.85 5.46
N VAL A 37 1.93 -11.97 4.52
CA VAL A 37 2.93 -11.17 3.79
C VAL A 37 2.71 -9.72 4.16
N VAL A 38 3.81 -9.02 4.42
CA VAL A 38 3.78 -7.59 4.74
C VAL A 38 4.62 -6.86 3.70
N LYS A 39 4.09 -5.75 3.19
CA LYS A 39 4.81 -4.81 2.34
C LYS A 39 4.77 -3.44 3.00
N SER A 40 5.94 -2.85 3.25
CA SER A 40 6.08 -1.49 3.77
C SER A 40 6.85 -0.61 2.80
N GLU A 41 6.40 0.62 2.63
CA GLU A 41 7.04 1.60 1.77
C GLU A 41 7.07 2.98 2.44
N PRO A 42 8.16 3.76 2.28
CA PRO A 42 8.18 5.16 2.69
C PRO A 42 7.06 5.94 2.01
N TYR A 43 6.41 6.80 2.78
CA TYR A 43 5.28 7.58 2.32
C TYR A 43 5.34 9.00 2.89
N ALA A 44 5.36 9.98 1.99
CA ALA A 44 5.26 11.39 2.34
C ALA A 44 3.83 11.88 2.06
N PRO A 45 3.04 12.23 3.08
CA PRO A 45 1.70 12.78 2.86
C PRO A 45 1.76 14.11 2.14
N ILE A 46 0.78 14.36 1.27
CA ILE A 46 0.67 15.61 0.52
C ILE A 46 0.50 16.83 1.44
N THR A 47 -0.08 16.63 2.63
CA THR A 47 -0.26 17.66 3.66
C THR A 47 1.07 18.23 4.18
N ARG A 48 2.17 17.47 4.11
CA ARG A 48 3.52 18.00 4.40
C ARG A 48 4.04 18.95 3.31
N ARG A 49 3.59 18.79 2.07
CA ARG A 49 3.99 19.64 0.94
C ARG A 49 3.11 20.87 0.83
N ILE A 50 1.82 20.73 1.11
CA ILE A 50 0.83 21.80 0.95
C ILE A 50 0.22 22.12 2.31
N LYS A 51 0.66 23.24 2.91
CA LYS A 51 0.30 23.66 4.27
C LYS A 51 -1.20 23.87 4.49
N VAL A 52 -1.96 24.20 3.44
CA VAL A 52 -3.43 24.42 3.55
C VAL A 52 -4.23 23.12 3.67
N LEU A 53 -3.62 21.98 3.37
CA LEU A 53 -4.27 20.66 3.44
C LEU A 53 -4.05 19.96 4.79
N ASN A 54 -3.37 20.60 5.73
CA ASN A 54 -2.95 20.01 7.01
C ASN A 54 -3.92 20.33 8.14
#